data_AF-A0A392RWB6-F1
#
_entry.id   AF-A0A392RWB6-F1
#
_cell.length_a   1.000
_cell.length_b   1.000
_cell.length_c   1.000
_cell.angle_alpha   90.00
_cell.angle_beta   90.00
_cell.angle_gamma   90.00
#
_symmetry.space_group_name_H-M   'P 1'
#
loop_
_entity.id
_entity.type
_entity.pdbx_description
1 polymer ?
#
loop_
_entity_poly.entity_id
_entity_poly.type
_entity_poly.pdbx_seq_one_letter_code
_entity_poly.pdbx_strand_id
1 'polypeptide(L)'
;VVVLNTKNLPLVGEVGLGADLVRLDGKAMCSPGFSCDSALQVTYIVRGSGRVQVVGVDGKRVLETTLKAGNLFIVPRFFVVSKIANDEGMEWFSIITTP
;
A
#
# COMPACT_ATOMS: atom_id res chain seq x y z
N VAL A 1 6.76 9.24 -0.82
CA VAL A 1 5.53 8.76 -1.50
C VAL A 1 5.18 9.73 -2.61
N VAL A 2 4.73 9.22 -3.76
CA VAL A 2 4.10 10.00 -4.83
C VAL A 2 2.65 9.55 -4.91
N VAL A 3 1.71 10.50 -4.89
CA VAL A 3 0.26 10.22 -4.92
C VAL A 3 -0.31 10.74 -6.23
N LEU A 4 -1.17 9.97 -6.87
CA LEU A 4 -1.94 10.31 -8.06
C LEU A 4 -3.41 10.46 -7.65
N ASN A 5 -3.96 11.65 -7.85
CA ASN A 5 -5.33 11.99 -7.49
C ASN A 5 -5.90 13.05 -8.44
N THR A 6 -7.17 13.41 -8.26
CA THR A 6 -7.88 14.42 -9.08
C THR A 6 -7.16 15.78 -9.22
N LYS A 7 -6.27 16.16 -8.29
CA LYS A 7 -5.53 17.43 -8.36
C LYS A 7 -4.38 17.40 -9.36
N ASN A 8 -3.78 16.24 -9.59
CA ASN A 8 -2.63 16.10 -10.48
C ASN A 8 -2.94 15.33 -11.77
N LEU A 9 -4.03 14.57 -11.80
CA LEU A 9 -4.56 13.97 -13.02
C LEU A 9 -6.10 13.90 -12.94
N PRO A 10 -6.83 14.95 -13.40
CA PRO A 10 -8.29 15.01 -13.27
C PRO A 10 -9.06 13.80 -13.81
N LEU A 11 -8.53 13.16 -14.87
CA LEU A 11 -9.07 11.95 -15.47
C LEU A 11 -9.30 10.82 -14.46
N VAL A 12 -8.50 10.73 -13.39
CA VAL A 12 -8.66 9.66 -12.40
C VAL A 12 -9.99 9.79 -11.63
N GLY A 13 -10.56 11.00 -11.57
CA GLY A 13 -11.91 11.25 -11.06
C GLY A 13 -13.00 10.64 -11.93
N GLU A 14 -12.81 10.55 -13.25
CA GLU A 14 -13.75 9.89 -14.17
C GLU A 14 -13.70 8.37 -14.03
N VAL A 15 -12.51 7.82 -13.75
CA VAL A 15 -12.31 6.37 -13.53
C VAL A 15 -12.68 5.96 -12.09
N GLY A 16 -12.75 6.92 -11.17
CA GLY A 16 -13.07 6.68 -9.75
C GLY A 16 -11.94 5.97 -8.99
N LEU A 17 -10.70 6.09 -9.45
CA LEU A 17 -9.53 5.43 -8.86
C LEU A 17 -8.44 6.46 -8.55
N GLY A 18 -7.64 6.20 -7.53
CA GLY A 18 -6.41 6.91 -7.22
C GLY A 18 -5.23 5.95 -7.24
N ALA A 19 -4.01 6.47 -7.10
CA ALA A 19 -2.85 5.60 -6.99
C ALA A 19 -1.75 6.21 -6.10
N ASP A 20 -0.86 5.35 -5.61
CA ASP A 20 0.40 5.78 -5.01
C ASP A 20 1.59 4.97 -5.53
N LEU A 21 2.77 5.58 -5.44
CA LEU A 21 4.06 4.93 -5.59
C LEU A 21 4.88 5.25 -4.33
N VAL A 22 5.34 4.21 -3.65
CA VAL A 22 6.15 4.35 -2.44
C VAL A 22 7.48 3.63 -2.63
N ARG A 23 8.54 4.28 -2.18
CA ARG A 23 9.90 3.77 -2.13
C ARG A 23 10.38 3.87 -0.69
N LEU A 24 10.84 2.75 -0.15
CA LEU A 24 11.50 2.66 1.14
C LEU A 24 12.95 2.24 0.91
N ASP A 25 13.86 2.98 1.55
CA ASP A 25 15.26 2.57 1.66
C ASP A 25 15.41 1.35 2.56
N GLY A 26 16.62 0.77 2.58
CA GLY A 26 16.94 -0.40 3.39
C GLY A 26 16.55 -0.21 4.86
N LYS A 27 15.85 -1.20 5.42
CA LYS A 27 15.33 -1.19 6.81
C LYS A 27 14.33 -0.07 7.15
N ALA A 28 13.94 0.78 6.21
CA ALA A 28 12.94 1.81 6.45
C ALA A 28 11.53 1.19 6.61
N MET A 29 10.66 1.91 7.30
CA MET A 29 9.29 1.49 7.58
C MET A 29 8.30 2.51 7.00
N CYS A 30 7.23 2.00 6.40
CA CYS A 30 5.97 2.74 6.26
C CYS A 30 5.15 2.49 7.52
N SER A 31 4.97 3.55 8.32
CA SER A 31 4.26 3.49 9.60
C SER A 31 2.86 2.89 9.44
N PRO A 32 2.35 2.18 10.45
CA PRO A 32 0.99 1.64 10.41
C PRO A 32 -0.03 2.71 10.04
N GLY A 33 -0.86 2.44 9.03
CA GLY A 33 -1.92 3.34 8.58
C GLY A 33 -3.07 2.58 7.92
N PHE A 34 -4.20 3.25 7.73
CA PHE A 34 -5.40 2.69 7.07
C PHE A 34 -6.09 3.76 6.22
N SER A 35 -6.89 3.34 5.24
CA SER A 35 -7.75 4.23 4.47
C SER A 35 -9.02 4.58 5.25
N CYS A 36 -9.23 5.87 5.53
CA CYS A 36 -10.41 6.38 6.26
C CYS A 36 -11.65 6.56 5.37
N ASP A 37 -11.47 6.65 4.05
CA ASP A 37 -12.47 7.01 3.04
C ASP A 37 -13.18 5.79 2.43
N SER A 38 -13.15 4.64 3.12
CA SER A 38 -13.66 3.38 2.57
C SER A 38 -12.96 2.93 1.28
N ALA A 39 -11.71 3.33 1.03
CA ALA A 39 -10.95 2.79 -0.09
C ALA A 39 -10.35 1.41 0.21
N LEU A 40 -10.43 0.52 -0.78
CA LEU A 40 -9.63 -0.70 -0.82
C LEU A 40 -8.32 -0.38 -1.55
N GLN A 41 -7.20 -0.93 -1.04
CA GLN A 41 -5.89 -0.76 -1.66
C GLN A 41 -5.44 -2.07 -2.30
N VAL A 42 -5.19 -2.05 -3.61
CA VAL A 42 -4.53 -3.14 -4.33
C VAL A 42 -3.07 -2.78 -4.51
N THR A 43 -2.18 -3.47 -3.80
CA THR A 43 -0.75 -3.12 -3.77
C THR A 43 0.09 -4.18 -4.48
N TYR A 44 0.93 -3.75 -5.42
CA TYR A 44 1.87 -4.60 -6.16
C TYR A 44 3.31 -4.19 -5.87
N ILE A 45 4.15 -5.16 -5.50
CA ILE A 45 5.56 -4.93 -5.20
C ILE A 45 6.35 -4.91 -6.52
N VAL A 46 6.95 -3.76 -6.81
CA VAL A 46 7.68 -3.50 -8.04
C VAL A 46 9.14 -3.93 -7.90
N ARG A 47 9.76 -3.66 -6.75
CA ARG A 47 11.18 -3.92 -6.51
C ARG A 47 11.46 -4.23 -5.05
N GLY A 48 12.52 -4.99 -4.81
CA GLY A 48 13.01 -5.31 -3.48
C GLY A 48 12.08 -6.27 -2.73
N SER A 49 12.15 -6.22 -1.41
CA SER A 49 11.35 -7.07 -0.53
C SER A 49 11.18 -6.45 0.85
N GLY A 50 10.18 -6.94 1.58
CA GLY A 50 9.94 -6.48 2.94
C GLY A 50 8.86 -7.28 3.63
N ARG A 51 8.78 -7.10 4.95
CA ARG A 51 7.76 -7.70 5.79
C ARG A 51 6.52 -6.80 5.78
N VAL A 52 5.37 -7.41 5.54
CA VAL A 52 4.07 -6.75 5.57
C VAL A 52 3.21 -7.37 6.65
N GLN A 53 2.54 -6.51 7.42
CA GLN A 53 1.55 -6.91 8.40
C GLN A 53 0.23 -6.21 8.13
N VAL A 54 -0.87 -6.94 8.21
CA VAL A 54 -2.22 -6.41 8.11
C VAL A 54 -3.02 -6.84 9.34
N VAL A 55 -3.66 -5.86 9.98
CA VAL A 55 -4.50 -6.03 11.16
C VAL A 55 -5.93 -5.63 10.83
N GLY A 56 -6.87 -6.51 11.14
CA GLY A 56 -8.30 -6.28 10.96
C GLY A 56 -8.87 -5.30 11.98
N VAL A 57 -10.10 -4.86 11.74
CA VAL A 57 -10.82 -3.90 12.61
C VAL A 57 -11.10 -4.43 14.02
N ASP A 58 -11.03 -5.75 14.21
CA ASP A 58 -11.14 -6.42 15.50
C ASP A 58 -9.79 -6.50 16.26
N GLY A 59 -8.74 -5.86 15.73
CA GLY A 59 -7.40 -5.86 16.29
C GLY A 59 -6.62 -7.16 16.03
N LYS A 60 -7.18 -8.12 15.27
CA LYS A 60 -6.48 -9.37 14.96
C LYS A 60 -5.60 -9.21 13.73
N ARG A 61 -4.38 -9.72 13.83
CA ARG A 61 -3.47 -9.81 12.69
C ARG A 61 -3.97 -10.87 11.70
N VAL A 62 -4.38 -10.43 10.51
CA VAL A 62 -4.95 -11.28 9.46
C VAL A 62 -3.91 -11.71 8.42
N LEU A 63 -2.82 -10.95 8.30
CA LEU A 63 -1.71 -11.26 7.41
C LEU A 63 -0.40 -10.87 8.07
N GLU A 64 0.58 -11.77 8.00
CA GLU A 64 1.99 -11.45 8.21
C GLU A 64 2.82 -12.29 7.25
N THR A 65 3.54 -11.64 6.35
CA THR A 65 4.35 -12.33 5.37
C THR A 65 5.46 -11.43 4.84
N THR A 66 6.45 -12.03 4.21
CA THR A 66 7.47 -11.32 3.43
C THR A 66 7.02 -11.27 1.98
N LEU A 67 6.84 -10.06 1.45
CA LEU A 67 6.54 -9.85 0.04
C LEU A 67 7.82 -9.43 -0.70
N LYS A 68 7.91 -9.85 -1.96
CA LYS A 68 8.99 -9.50 -2.89
C LYS A 68 8.43 -9.01 -4.21
N ALA A 69 9.28 -8.43 -5.03
CA ALA A 69 8.94 -8.02 -6.40
C ALA A 69 8.12 -9.11 -7.13
N GLY A 70 7.02 -8.70 -7.77
CA GLY A 70 6.08 -9.59 -8.44
C GLY A 70 4.91 -10.06 -7.57
N ASN A 71 4.93 -9.81 -6.24
CA ASN A 71 3.79 -10.13 -5.38
C ASN A 71 2.73 -9.03 -5.41
N LEU A 72 1.47 -9.45 -5.32
CA LEU A 72 0.30 -8.59 -5.18
C LEU A 72 -0.43 -8.98 -3.90
N PHE A 73 -0.90 -7.98 -3.15
CA PHE A 73 -1.80 -8.19 -2.03
C PHE A 73 -2.84 -7.07 -1.95
N ILE A 74 -3.92 -7.35 -1.23
CA ILE A 74 -5.04 -6.43 -1.06
C ILE A 74 -5.15 -6.08 0.42
N VAL A 75 -5.29 -4.78 0.71
CA VAL A 75 -5.63 -4.28 2.05
C VAL A 75 -7.10 -3.87 2.03
N PRO A 76 -7.97 -4.61 2.74
CA PRO A 76 -9.37 -4.24 2.86
C PRO A 76 -9.56 -2.89 3.56
N ARG A 77 -10.73 -2.30 3.35
CA ARG A 77 -11.13 -1.03 3.98
C ARG A 77 -11.00 -1.12 5.51
N PHE A 78 -10.49 -0.07 6.13
CA PHE A 78 -10.25 0.04 7.57
C PHE A 78 -9.22 -0.92 8.18
N PHE A 79 -8.54 -1.74 7.37
CA PHE A 79 -7.48 -2.60 7.87
C PHE A 79 -6.20 -1.77 7.98
N VAL A 80 -5.51 -1.94 9.10
CA VAL A 80 -4.23 -1.27 9.35
C VAL A 80 -3.15 -2.08 8.67
N VAL A 81 -2.33 -1.43 7.85
CA VAL A 81 -1.19 -2.05 7.18
C VAL A 81 0.11 -1.35 7.55
N SER A 82 1.16 -2.12 7.79
CA SER A 82 2.54 -1.63 7.89
C SER A 82 3.45 -2.46 7.00
N LYS A 83 4.50 -1.81 6.49
CA LYS A 83 5.52 -2.43 5.64
C LYS A 83 6.90 -2.02 6.15
N ILE A 84 7.79 -2.97 6.35
CA ILE A 84 9.20 -2.74 6.69
C ILE A 84 10.05 -3.34 5.59
N ALA A 85 10.90 -2.52 4.96
CA ALA A 85 11.80 -2.97 3.91
C ALA A 85 12.93 -3.85 4.46
N ASN A 86 13.37 -4.81 3.65
CA ASN A 86 14.63 -5.51 3.87
C ASN A 86 15.83 -4.62 3.50
N ASP A 87 17.05 -5.15 3.51
CA ASP A 87 18.28 -4.38 3.32
C ASP A 87 18.36 -3.64 1.98
N GLU A 88 17.84 -4.24 0.91
CA GLU A 88 17.87 -3.68 -0.44
C GLU A 88 16.77 -2.64 -0.71
N GLY A 89 15.93 -2.37 0.29
CA GLY A 89 14.76 -1.51 0.14
C GLY A 89 13.53 -2.24 -0.42
N MET A 90 12.44 -1.48 -0.58
CA MET A 90 11.17 -1.98 -1.06
C MET A 90 10.41 -0.87 -1.82
N GLU A 91 9.88 -1.20 -2.99
CA GLU A 91 9.10 -0.30 -3.81
C GLU A 91 7.80 -0.96 -4.25
N TRP A 92 6.69 -0.24 -4.16
CA TRP A 92 5.38 -0.71 -4.59
C TRP A 92 4.55 0.41 -5.16
N PHE A 93 3.59 0.04 -6.01
CA PHE A 93 2.49 0.91 -6.38
C PHE A 93 1.18 0.36 -5.82
N SER A 94 0.25 1.25 -5.52
CA SER A 94 -1.11 0.86 -5.12
C SER A 94 -2.15 1.51 -6.01
N ILE A 95 -3.20 0.77 -6.35
CA ILE A 95 -4.46 1.31 -6.88
C ILE A 95 -5.43 1.43 -5.71
N ILE A 96 -6.04 2.60 -5.58
CA ILE A 96 -6.93 2.97 -4.49
C ILE A 96 -8.31 3.21 -5.11
N THR A 97 -9.37 2.67 -4.51
CA THR A 97 -10.74 2.82 -5.03
C THR A 97 -11.39 4.15 -4.70
N THR A 98 -10.58 5.20 -4.54
CA THR A 98 -10.97 6.60 -4.35
C THR A 98 -9.98 7.50 -5.11
N PRO A 99 -10.47 8.48 -5.89
CA PRO A 99 -9.64 9.31 -6.77
C PRO A 99 -9.02 10.55 -6.11
#